data_AF-A0A7X5SWM2-F1
#
_entry.id   AF-A0A7X5SWM2-F1
#
_cell.length_a   1.000
_cell.length_b   1.000
_cell.length_c   1.000
_cell.angle_alpha   90.00
_cell.angle_beta   90.00
_cell.angle_gamma   90.00
#
_symmetry.space_group_name_H-M   'P 1'
#
loop_
_entity.id
_entity.type
_entity.pdbx_description
1 polymer ?
#
loop_
_entity_poly.entity_id
_entity_poly.type
_entity_poly.pdbx_seq_one_letter_code
_entity_poly.pdbx_strand_id
1 'polypeptide(L)'
;MIKKWESLPLPIDFSLIVYGGYYKDTNYDIGNLSKNIPKNIKNGFYYVEDRYAKKYPKEKDININSRYSYNVTISIFDLNTNKLYIYILDT
;
A
#
# COMPACT_ATOMS: atom_id res chain seq x y z
N MET A 1 4.27 -9.23 -13.83
CA MET A 1 3.53 -8.11 -13.23
C MET A 1 4.10 -6.83 -13.81
N ILE A 2 3.31 -6.03 -14.52
CA ILE A 2 3.79 -4.77 -15.10
C ILE A 2 3.94 -3.75 -13.97
N LYS A 3 5.15 -3.24 -13.77
CA LYS A 3 5.46 -2.15 -12.84
C LYS A 3 4.95 -0.85 -13.46
N LYS A 4 3.68 -0.51 -13.24
CA LYS A 4 3.08 0.72 -13.73
C LYS A 4 2.39 1.47 -12.60
N TRP A 5 2.35 2.79 -12.74
CA TRP A 5 1.51 3.64 -11.91
C TRP A 5 0.04 3.39 -12.29
N GLU A 6 -0.84 3.36 -11.29
CA GLU A 6 -2.28 3.16 -11.43
C GLU A 6 -3.02 4.36 -10.83
N SER A 7 -4.23 4.64 -11.31
CA SER A 7 -5.05 5.73 -10.76
C SER A 7 -5.57 5.39 -9.37
N LEU A 8 -5.58 6.36 -8.46
CA LEU A 8 -6.28 6.27 -7.17
C LEU A 8 -7.79 6.07 -7.37
N PRO A 9 -8.53 5.46 -6.40
CA PRO A 9 -8.10 5.12 -5.03
C PRO A 9 -7.24 3.86 -4.93
N LEU A 10 -6.53 3.70 -3.80
CA LEU A 10 -5.82 2.46 -3.49
C LEU A 10 -6.80 1.28 -3.37
N PRO A 11 -6.48 0.11 -3.95
CA PRO A 11 -7.15 -1.14 -3.62
C PRO A 11 -7.14 -1.39 -2.11
N ILE A 12 -8.17 -2.08 -1.60
CA ILE A 12 -8.36 -2.32 -0.16
C ILE A 12 -7.11 -2.92 0.50
N ASP A 13 -6.41 -3.82 -0.21
CA ASP A 13 -5.24 -4.51 0.31
C ASP A 13 -4.10 -3.55 0.67
N PHE A 14 -3.86 -2.54 -0.16
CA PHE A 14 -2.84 -1.52 0.07
C PHE A 14 -3.36 -0.39 0.97
N SER A 15 -4.66 -0.10 0.89
CA SER A 15 -5.31 0.87 1.77
C SER A 15 -5.18 0.49 3.25
N LEU A 16 -5.32 -0.80 3.59
CA LEU A 16 -5.15 -1.27 4.97
C LEU A 16 -3.71 -1.07 5.47
N ILE A 17 -2.72 -1.26 4.60
CA ILE A 17 -1.30 -1.03 4.94
C ILE A 17 -1.03 0.46 5.20
N VAL A 18 -1.59 1.36 4.36
CA VAL A 18 -1.29 2.80 4.44
C VAL A 18 -2.18 3.53 5.46
N TYR A 19 -3.44 3.13 5.64
CA TYR A 19 -4.39 3.89 6.44
C TYR A 19 -4.94 3.13 7.64
N GLY A 20 -4.62 1.83 7.74
CA GLY A 20 -5.19 0.94 8.73
C GLY A 20 -6.68 0.72 8.50
N GLY A 21 -7.34 0.09 9.47
CA GLY A 21 -8.79 -0.09 9.49
C GLY A 21 -9.20 -1.55 9.60
N TYR A 22 -10.47 -1.82 9.31
CA TYR A 22 -11.07 -3.13 9.50
C TYR A 22 -11.24 -3.86 8.17
N TYR A 23 -10.88 -5.13 8.14
CA TYR A 23 -11.19 -6.04 7.04
C TYR A 23 -11.51 -7.42 7.59
N LYS A 24 -12.70 -7.94 7.27
CA LYS A 24 -13.23 -9.23 7.77
C LYS A 24 -13.04 -9.38 9.29
N ASP A 25 -13.56 -8.41 10.04
CA ASP A 25 -13.50 -8.34 11.51
C ASP A 25 -12.09 -8.30 12.14
N THR A 26 -11.05 -8.21 11.32
CA THR A 26 -9.67 -8.03 11.77
C THR A 26 -9.31 -6.55 11.70
N ASN A 27 -8.81 -6.00 12.81
CA ASN A 27 -8.27 -4.65 12.86
C ASN A 27 -6.80 -4.64 12.40
N TYR A 28 -6.51 -3.89 11.36
CA TYR A 28 -5.15 -3.66 10.84
C TYR A 28 -4.65 -2.32 11.36
N ASP A 29 -3.79 -2.35 12.38
CA ASP A 29 -3.24 -1.15 13.01
C ASP A 29 -1.90 -0.68 12.39
N ILE A 30 -1.44 -1.35 11.32
CA ILE A 30 -0.20 -0.99 10.61
C ILE A 30 -0.23 0.47 10.12
N GLY A 31 -1.40 0.96 9.69
CA GLY A 31 -1.54 2.34 9.21
C GLY A 31 -1.46 3.43 10.28
N ASN A 32 -1.34 3.08 11.56
CA ASN A 32 -1.02 4.07 12.60
C ASN A 32 0.41 4.63 12.47
N LEU A 33 1.28 3.98 11.69
CA LEU A 33 2.64 4.47 11.41
C LEU A 33 2.67 5.56 10.33
N SER A 34 1.65 5.61 9.46
CA SER A 34 1.57 6.46 8.27
C SER A 34 0.66 7.68 8.44
N LYS A 35 0.55 8.23 9.66
CA LYS A 35 -0.34 9.36 10.02
C LYS A 35 -0.23 10.60 9.13
N ASN A 36 0.88 10.76 8.41
CA ASN A 36 1.14 11.92 7.55
C ASN A 36 0.62 11.77 6.11
N ILE A 37 0.04 10.61 5.74
CA ILE A 37 -0.54 10.38 4.42
C ILE A 37 -2.07 10.60 4.50
N PRO A 38 -2.63 11.59 3.80
CA PRO A 38 -4.06 11.85 3.83
C PRO A 38 -4.89 10.67 3.32
N LYS A 39 -5.94 10.27 4.06
CA LYS A 39 -6.82 9.14 3.69
C LYS A 39 -7.73 9.41 2.49
N ASN A 40 -7.85 10.66 2.05
CA ASN A 40 -8.83 11.13 1.08
C ASN A 40 -8.24 11.54 -0.28
N ILE A 41 -7.01 11.14 -0.60
CA ILE A 41 -6.42 11.41 -1.93
C ILE A 41 -7.18 10.58 -2.97
N LYS A 42 -8.01 11.24 -3.78
CA LYS A 42 -8.79 10.63 -4.87
C LYS A 42 -8.26 10.98 -6.26
N ASN A 43 -7.60 12.12 -6.40
CA ASN A 43 -7.07 12.60 -7.68
C ASN A 43 -5.55 12.41 -7.70
N GLY A 44 -5.09 11.35 -8.34
CA GLY A 44 -3.67 11.03 -8.38
C GLY A 44 -3.38 9.60 -8.79
N PHE A 45 -2.14 9.22 -8.56
CA PHE A 45 -1.63 7.91 -8.94
C PHE A 45 -0.97 7.22 -7.76
N TYR A 46 -0.93 5.90 -7.79
CA TYR A 46 -0.14 5.11 -6.86
C TYR A 46 0.73 4.10 -7.59
N TYR A 47 1.79 3.67 -6.92
CA TYR A 47 2.68 2.61 -7.35
C TYR A 47 3.05 1.73 -6.17
N VAL A 48 3.03 0.41 -6.39
CA VAL A 48 3.41 -0.57 -5.37
C VAL A 48 4.60 -1.38 -5.84
N GLU A 49 5.64 -1.38 -5.02
CA GLU A 49 6.76 -2.29 -5.15
C GLU A 49 6.69 -3.35 -4.05
N ASP A 50 6.20 -4.53 -4.42
CA ASP A 50 6.17 -5.71 -3.56
C ASP A 50 7.55 -6.38 -3.54
N ARG A 51 8.39 -5.98 -2.58
CA ARG A 51 9.76 -6.50 -2.42
C ARG A 51 9.76 -7.92 -1.86
N TYR A 52 8.74 -8.28 -1.09
CA TYR A 52 8.52 -9.64 -0.61
C TYR A 52 8.32 -10.61 -1.80
N ALA A 53 7.38 -10.32 -2.70
CA ALA A 53 7.11 -11.19 -3.85
C ALA A 53 8.27 -11.25 -4.86
N LYS A 54 9.13 -10.22 -4.92
CA LYS A 54 10.39 -10.32 -5.69
C LYS A 54 11.34 -11.38 -5.13
N LYS A 55 11.43 -11.48 -3.81
CA LYS A 55 12.27 -12.48 -3.13
C LYS A 55 11.60 -13.86 -3.10
N TYR A 56 10.27 -13.90 -3.03
CA TYR A 56 9.45 -15.12 -3.00
C TYR A 56 8.40 -15.13 -4.13
N PRO A 57 8.80 -15.42 -5.38
CA PRO A 57 7.90 -15.30 -6.54
C PRO A 57 6.65 -16.18 -6.50
N LYS A 58 6.68 -17.28 -5.73
CA LYS A 58 5.52 -18.16 -5.52
C LYS A 58 4.39 -17.49 -4.74
N GLU A 59 4.70 -16.43 -4.00
CA GLU A 59 3.76 -15.69 -3.13
C GLU A 59 3.14 -14.49 -3.84
N LYS A 60 3.52 -14.21 -5.10
CA LYS A 60 3.14 -12.96 -5.79
C LYS A 60 1.63 -12.76 -5.92
N ASP A 61 0.87 -13.85 -6.03
CA ASP A 61 -0.58 -13.85 -6.23
C ASP A 61 -1.35 -14.03 -4.90
N ILE A 62 -0.64 -14.22 -3.79
CA ILE A 62 -1.21 -14.27 -2.44
C ILE A 62 -1.47 -12.84 -1.99
N ASN A 63 -2.64 -12.58 -1.41
CA ASN A 63 -2.99 -11.28 -0.82
C ASN A 63 -1.91 -10.86 0.19
N ILE A 64 -1.39 -9.64 0.07
CA ILE A 64 -0.30 -9.14 0.90
C ILE A 64 -0.63 -9.15 2.40
N ASN A 65 -1.90 -8.95 2.77
CA ASN A 65 -2.37 -8.97 4.16
C ASN A 65 -2.47 -10.39 4.75
N SER A 66 -2.33 -11.43 3.92
CA SER A 66 -2.32 -12.84 4.34
C SER A 66 -0.91 -13.42 4.46
N ARG A 67 0.13 -12.60 4.29
CA ARG A 67 1.53 -13.04 4.30
C ARG A 67 2.18 -12.80 5.67
N TYR A 68 3.27 -13.50 5.92
CA TYR A 68 4.03 -13.40 7.17
C TYR A 68 4.85 -12.10 7.31
N SER A 69 5.05 -11.33 6.23
CA SER A 69 5.90 -10.14 6.22
C SER A 69 5.42 -9.13 5.17
N TYR A 70 5.46 -7.86 5.54
CA TYR A 70 5.19 -6.72 4.69
C TYR A 70 6.51 -6.07 4.26
N ASN A 71 7.22 -6.66 3.30
CA ASN A 71 8.34 -5.99 2.63
C ASN A 71 7.82 -5.31 1.38
N VAL A 72 7.37 -4.05 1.52
CA VAL A 72 6.67 -3.33 0.45
C VAL A 72 6.99 -1.84 0.47
N THR A 73 7.00 -1.21 -0.71
CA THR A 73 7.01 0.24 -0.85
C THR A 73 5.77 0.69 -1.59
N ILE A 74 5.00 1.60 -1.00
CA ILE A 74 3.79 2.18 -1.59
C ILE A 74 4.03 3.66 -1.81
N SER A 75 3.98 4.10 -3.06
CA SER A 75 4.09 5.50 -3.45
C SER A 75 2.74 6.03 -3.87
N ILE A 76 2.39 7.25 -3.42
CA ILE A 76 1.11 7.91 -3.72
C ILE A 76 1.41 9.34 -4.16
N PHE A 77 1.07 9.67 -5.39
CA PHE A 77 1.23 11.02 -5.93
C PHE A 77 -0.14 11.72 -5.96
N ASP A 78 -0.29 12.74 -5.13
CA ASP A 78 -1.48 13.59 -5.03
C ASP A 78 -1.36 14.77 -6.00
N LEU A 79 -2.20 14.79 -7.04
CA LEU A 79 -2.21 15.85 -8.05
C LEU A 79 -2.78 17.17 -7.53
N ASN A 80 -3.63 17.13 -6.50
CA ASN A 80 -4.23 18.35 -5.96
C ASN A 80 -3.20 19.18 -5.19
N THR A 81 -2.27 18.51 -4.50
CA THR A 81 -1.23 19.17 -3.69
C THR A 81 0.16 19.11 -4.32
N ASN A 82 0.31 18.40 -5.44
CA ASN A 82 1.57 18.11 -6.10
C ASN A 82 2.60 17.46 -5.14
N LYS A 83 2.13 16.55 -4.28
CA LYS A 83 2.96 15.86 -3.27
C LYS A 83 3.07 14.38 -3.58
N LEU A 84 4.29 13.86 -3.48
CA LEU A 84 4.59 12.44 -3.51
C LEU A 84 4.82 11.93 -2.09
N TYR A 85 3.96 11.03 -1.64
CA TYR A 85 4.10 10.31 -0.37
C TYR A 85 4.73 8.94 -0.66
N ILE A 86 5.73 8.56 0.13
CA ILE A 86 6.39 7.26 0.01
C ILE A 86 6.29 6.58 1.38
N TYR A 87 5.63 5.44 1.41
CA TYR A 87 5.52 4.58 2.58
C TYR A 87 6.34 3.32 2.37
N ILE A 88 7.31 3.09 3.25
CA ILE A 88 8.21 1.95 3.22
C ILE A 88 7.93 1.13 4.46
N LEU A 89 7.59 -0.15 4.26
CA LEU A 89 7.38 -1.10 5.33
C LEU A 89 8.31 -2.29 5.12
N ASP A 90 9.00 -2.68 6.20
CA ASP A 90 9.94 -3.79 6.29
C ASP A 90 9.72 -4.47 7.64
N THR A 91 9.16 -5.68 7.65
CA THR A 91 8.79 -6.43 8.86
C THR A 91 9.31 -7.86 8.81
#